data_AF-A0A1F5BTH5-F1
#
_entry.id   AF-A0A1F5BTH5-F1
#
_cell.length_a   1.000
_cell.length_b   1.000
_cell.length_c   1.000
_cell.angle_alpha   90.00
_cell.angle_beta   90.00
_cell.angle_gamma   90.00
#
_symmetry.space_group_name_H-M   'P 1'
#
loop_
_entity.id
_entity.type
_entity.pdbx_description
1 polymer ?
#
loop_
_entity_poly.entity_id
_entity_poly.type
_entity_poly.pdbx_seq_one_letter_code
_entity_poly.pdbx_strand_id
1 'polypeptide(L)'
;MKNNLIAEIFVVAALVALLLVLLNPFGWWMPTATAMMLTAALVVMFVAFTAFVWRERPQDEREHLHRSFAGRLGFLAGTGVLVAGIVVQEFAHNLDPWLPVALGAMIIAKIIGFIYSRSRC
;
A
#
# COMPACT_ATOMS: atom_id res chain seq x y z
N MET A 1 -12.00 16.37 12.19
CA MET A 1 -11.08 15.32 11.68
C MET A 1 -11.66 14.54 10.47
N LYS A 2 -12.48 15.16 9.61
CA LYS A 2 -13.12 14.47 8.46
C LYS A 2 -12.22 14.43 7.21
N ASN A 3 -11.30 15.38 7.09
CA ASN A 3 -10.43 15.54 5.91
C ASN A 3 -9.31 14.51 5.83
N ASN A 4 -8.78 14.02 6.97
CA ASN A 4 -7.66 13.08 6.96
C ASN A 4 -8.05 11.71 6.38
N LEU A 5 -9.29 11.28 6.61
CA LEU A 5 -9.83 10.03 6.07
C LEU A 5 -10.04 10.07 4.56
N ILE A 6 -10.53 11.21 4.05
CA ILE A 6 -10.67 11.40 2.60
C ILE A 6 -9.28 11.40 1.95
N ALA A 7 -8.29 12.02 2.60
CA ALA A 7 -6.91 12.00 2.14
C ALA A 7 -6.30 10.58 2.19
N GLU A 8 -6.53 9.80 3.25
CA GLU A 8 -6.08 8.40 3.35
C GLU A 8 -6.70 7.52 2.27
N ILE A 9 -8.02 7.59 2.07
CA ILE A 9 -8.72 6.85 1.00
C ILE A 9 -8.17 7.28 -0.37
N PHE A 10 -7.92 8.57 -0.58
CA PHE A 10 -7.35 9.07 -1.82
C PHE A 10 -5.93 8.55 -2.08
N VAL A 11 -5.06 8.58 -1.08
CA VAL A 11 -3.68 8.05 -1.17
C VAL A 11 -3.71 6.57 -1.51
N VAL A 12 -4.58 5.80 -0.86
CA VAL A 12 -4.67 4.37 -1.13
C VAL A 12 -5.27 4.09 -2.51
N ALA A 13 -6.33 4.80 -2.89
CA ALA A 13 -6.92 4.66 -4.23
C ALA A 13 -5.89 4.98 -5.32
N ALA A 14 -5.09 6.04 -5.12
CA ALA A 14 -3.99 6.38 -6.01
C ALA A 14 -2.89 5.30 -6.03
N LEU A 15 -2.59 4.66 -4.91
CA LEU A 15 -1.60 3.57 -4.84
C LEU A 15 -2.09 2.32 -5.57
N VAL A 16 -3.36 1.95 -5.39
CA VAL A 16 -3.99 0.83 -6.12
C VAL A 16 -4.06 1.12 -7.61
N ALA A 17 -4.44 2.34 -8.01
CA ALA A 17 -4.43 2.75 -9.41
C ALA A 17 -3.02 2.66 -10.02
N LEU A 18 -2.01 3.08 -9.28
CA LEU A 18 -0.61 3.01 -9.72
C LEU A 18 -0.12 1.57 -9.87
N LEU A 19 -0.53 0.64 -9.00
CA LEU A 19 -0.27 -0.80 -9.14
C LEU A 19 -0.93 -1.39 -10.39
N LEU A 20 -2.17 -0.99 -10.69
CA LEU A 20 -2.88 -1.42 -11.90
C LEU A 20 -2.21 -0.91 -13.18
N VAL A 21 -1.69 0.32 -13.15
CA VAL A 21 -0.90 0.88 -14.26
C VAL A 21 0.43 0.12 -14.41
N LEU A 22 1.10 -0.22 -13.31
CA LEU A 22 2.35 -0.99 -13.33
C LEU A 22 2.16 -2.41 -13.91
N LEU A 23 1.03 -3.05 -13.62
CA LEU A 23 0.66 -4.36 -14.19
C LEU A 23 0.52 -4.34 -15.72
N ASN A 24 0.42 -3.16 -16.34
CA ASN A 24 0.30 -2.96 -17.78
C ASN A 24 -0.68 -3.96 -18.45
N PRO A 25 -1.93 -4.09 -17.96
CA PRO A 25 -2.86 -5.12 -18.44
C PRO A 25 -3.23 -4.97 -19.92
N PHE A 26 -3.05 -3.77 -20.49
CA PHE A 26 -3.35 -3.45 -21.88
C PHE A 26 -2.12 -3.35 -22.79
N GLY A 27 -0.91 -3.56 -22.25
CA GLY A 27 0.36 -3.50 -23.01
C GLY A 27 0.67 -2.13 -23.62
N TRP A 28 0.00 -1.06 -23.18
CA TRP A 28 0.03 0.24 -23.85
C TRP A 28 1.40 0.93 -23.74
N TRP A 29 2.18 0.67 -22.69
CA TRP A 29 3.40 1.42 -22.40
C TRP A 29 4.60 0.46 -22.40
N MET A 30 5.48 0.59 -23.40
CA MET A 30 6.82 -0.03 -23.45
C MET A 30 7.87 1.03 -23.85
N PRO A 31 8.30 1.85 -22.87
CA PRO A 31 9.74 2.10 -22.72
C PRO A 31 10.23 1.73 -21.31
N THR A 32 11.42 1.13 -21.21
CA THR A 32 12.08 0.77 -19.93
C THR A 32 12.21 1.95 -18.96
N ALA A 33 12.34 3.17 -19.49
CA ALA A 33 12.41 4.39 -18.68
C ALA A 33 11.09 4.72 -17.93
N THR A 34 9.92 4.43 -18.51
CA THR A 34 8.64 4.73 -17.85
C THR A 34 8.34 3.75 -16.72
N ALA A 35 8.72 2.48 -16.88
CA ALA A 35 8.59 1.46 -15.83
C ALA A 35 9.44 1.82 -14.59
N MET A 36 10.68 2.28 -14.80
CA MET A 36 11.55 2.77 -13.72
C MET A 36 11.01 4.04 -13.04
N MET A 37 10.40 4.97 -13.78
CA MET A 37 9.75 6.13 -13.18
C MET A 37 8.51 5.75 -12.36
N LEU A 38 7.70 4.81 -12.86
CA LEU A 38 6.49 4.34 -12.17
C LEU A 38 6.84 3.59 -10.88
N THR A 39 7.89 2.77 -10.88
CA THR A 39 8.40 2.13 -9.65
C THR A 39 8.94 3.14 -8.66
N ALA A 40 9.68 4.16 -9.10
CA ALA A 40 10.12 5.23 -8.21
C ALA A 40 8.92 5.98 -7.58
N ALA A 41 7.90 6.29 -8.37
CA ALA A 41 6.66 6.90 -7.89
C ALA A 41 5.92 5.98 -6.90
N LEU A 42 5.89 4.67 -7.16
CA LEU A 42 5.33 3.65 -6.26
C LEU A 42 6.03 3.68 -4.90
N VAL A 43 7.36 3.71 -4.88
CA VAL A 43 8.15 3.75 -3.64
C VAL A 43 7.83 5.02 -2.85
N VAL A 44 7.81 6.19 -3.50
CA VAL A 44 7.49 7.46 -2.83
C VAL A 44 6.08 7.44 -2.25
N MET A 45 5.10 6.98 -3.03
CA MET A 45 3.71 6.82 -2.60
C MET A 45 3.58 5.84 -1.43
N PHE A 46 4.32 4.74 -1.46
CA PHE A 46 4.34 3.75 -0.40
C PHE A 46 4.92 4.32 0.90
N VAL A 47 6.01 5.08 0.83
CA VAL A 47 6.59 5.77 1.99
C VAL A 47 5.61 6.80 2.57
N ALA A 48 4.88 7.53 1.72
CA ALA A 48 3.82 8.42 2.19
C ALA A 48 2.71 7.62 2.91
N PHE A 49 2.28 6.50 2.34
CA PHE A 49 1.26 5.62 2.93
C PHE A 49 1.71 5.03 4.28
N THR A 50 2.95 4.57 4.41
CA THR A 50 3.46 4.01 5.67
C THR A 50 3.48 5.07 6.79
N ALA A 51 3.80 6.32 6.46
CA ALA A 51 3.72 7.44 7.40
C ALA A 51 2.29 7.71 7.90
N PHE A 52 1.27 7.49 7.07
CA PHE A 52 -0.14 7.56 7.48
C PHE A 52 -0.51 6.40 8.41
N VAL A 53 -0.15 5.16 8.04
CA VAL A 53 -0.42 3.96 8.87
C VAL A 53 0.21 4.09 10.26
N TRP A 54 1.38 4.73 10.38
CA TRP A 54 2.04 4.97 11.66
C TRP A 54 1.32 6.00 12.55
N ARG A 55 0.59 6.95 11.95
CA ARG A 55 -0.08 8.04 12.67
C ARG A 55 -1.43 7.68 13.28
N GLU A 56 -2.00 6.52 12.96
CA GLU A 56 -3.25 6.07 13.59
C GLU A 56 -3.09 5.99 15.12
N ARG A 57 -3.93 6.71 15.88
CA ARG A 57 -3.93 6.61 17.34
C ARG A 57 -4.92 5.55 17.81
N PRO A 58 -4.49 4.54 18.56
CA PRO A 58 -5.41 3.58 19.15
C PRO A 58 -6.25 4.23 20.26
N GLN A 59 -7.56 3.96 20.28
CA GLN A 59 -8.45 4.33 21.39
C GLN A 59 -8.17 3.41 22.58
N ASP A 60 -8.17 4.00 23.75
CA ASP A 60 -7.43 3.57 24.94
C ASP A 60 -8.08 2.37 25.65
N GLU A 61 -7.47 1.19 25.53
CA GLU A 61 -7.57 0.00 26.39
C GLU A 61 -6.27 -0.78 26.20
N ARG A 62 -5.46 -1.02 27.25
CA ARG A 62 -4.05 -1.46 27.12
C ARG A 62 -3.81 -2.69 26.22
N GLU A 63 -4.74 -3.65 26.22
CA GLU A 63 -4.66 -4.85 25.37
C GLU A 63 -4.84 -4.51 23.87
N HIS A 64 -5.70 -3.53 23.57
CA HIS A 64 -5.96 -3.06 22.21
C HIS A 64 -4.77 -2.27 21.63
N LEU A 65 -3.97 -1.61 22.48
CA LEU A 65 -2.73 -0.95 22.08
C LEU A 65 -1.70 -1.94 21.52
N HIS A 66 -1.43 -3.03 22.26
CA HIS A 66 -0.42 -4.01 21.85
C HIS A 66 -0.84 -4.79 20.59
N ARG A 67 -2.11 -5.18 20.51
CA ARG A 67 -2.64 -5.89 19.34
C ARG A 67 -2.65 -5.02 18.08
N SER A 68 -3.03 -3.75 18.20
CA SER A 68 -3.01 -2.81 17.07
C SER A 68 -1.60 -2.48 16.61
N PHE A 69 -0.64 -2.35 17.54
CA PHE A 69 0.76 -2.12 17.22
C PHE A 69 1.40 -3.31 16.49
N ALA A 70 1.21 -4.54 17.01
CA ALA A 70 1.69 -5.75 16.36
C ALA A 70 1.11 -5.93 14.95
N GLY A 71 -0.20 -5.67 14.78
CA GLY A 71 -0.85 -5.73 13.47
C GLY A 71 -0.32 -4.69 12.49
N ARG A 72 0.01 -3.48 12.94
CA ARG A 72 0.62 -2.43 12.10
C ARG A 72 2.03 -2.80 11.68
N LEU A 73 2.87 -3.28 12.59
CA LEU A 73 4.23 -3.72 12.26
C LEU A 73 4.21 -4.88 11.27
N GLY A 74 3.35 -5.88 11.48
CA GLY A 74 3.21 -7.00 10.55
C GLY A 74 2.79 -6.55 9.14
N PHE A 75 1.84 -5.62 9.06
CA PHE A 75 1.42 -5.05 7.79
C PHE A 75 2.53 -4.23 7.10
N LEU A 76 3.25 -3.39 7.84
CA LEU A 76 4.36 -2.60 7.31
C LEU A 76 5.54 -3.47 6.86
N ALA A 77 5.87 -4.52 7.63
CA ALA A 77 6.90 -5.47 7.26
C ALA A 77 6.53 -6.23 5.97
N GLY A 78 5.30 -6.78 5.90
CA GLY A 78 4.84 -7.54 4.74
C GLY A 78 4.77 -6.68 3.47
N THR A 79 4.16 -5.50 3.56
CA THR A 79 4.08 -4.57 2.42
C THR A 79 5.45 -4.02 2.02
N GLY A 80 6.35 -3.76 2.98
CA GLY A 80 7.72 -3.33 2.71
C GLY A 80 8.54 -4.38 1.96
N VAL A 81 8.39 -5.67 2.32
CA VAL A 81 9.04 -6.79 1.59
C VAL A 81 8.49 -6.89 0.17
N LEU A 82 7.18 -6.78 -0.04
CA LEU A 82 6.58 -6.81 -1.37
C LEU A 82 7.08 -5.64 -2.24
N VAL A 83 7.18 -4.44 -1.69
CA VAL A 83 7.72 -3.27 -2.42
C VAL A 83 9.19 -3.47 -2.76
N ALA A 84 10.01 -3.99 -1.84
CA ALA A 84 11.40 -4.33 -2.12
C ALA A 84 11.52 -5.38 -3.24
N GLY A 85 10.65 -6.40 -3.23
CA GLY A 85 10.57 -7.42 -4.27
C GLY A 85 10.24 -6.83 -5.65
N ILE A 86 9.24 -5.93 -5.71
CA ILE A 86 8.88 -5.20 -6.94
C ILE A 86 10.08 -4.43 -7.48
N VAL A 87 10.79 -3.69 -6.62
CA VAL A 87 11.97 -2.90 -7.02
C VAL A 87 13.05 -3.81 -7.61
N VAL A 88 13.39 -4.91 -6.93
CA VAL A 88 14.42 -5.86 -7.40
C VAL A 88 14.03 -6.52 -8.73
N GLN A 89 12.78 -6.94 -8.89
CA GLN A 89 12.31 -7.58 -10.12
C GLN A 89 12.21 -6.62 -11.30
N GLU A 90 11.91 -5.35 -11.04
CA GLU A 90 11.90 -4.29 -12.06
C GLU A 90 13.28 -3.97 -12.61
N PHE A 91 14.33 -4.02 -11.76
CA PHE A 91 15.71 -3.96 -12.24
C PHE A 91 16.10 -5.16 -13.12
N ALA A 92 15.47 -6.33 -12.89
CA ALA A 92 15.62 -7.50 -13.75
C ALA A 92 14.72 -7.46 -14.99
N HIS A 93 13.91 -6.41 -15.17
CA HIS A 93 12.89 -6.26 -16.21
C HIS A 93 11.93 -7.46 -16.33
N ASN A 94 11.74 -8.20 -15.24
CA ASN A 94 10.89 -9.37 -15.16
C ASN A 94 10.02 -9.26 -13.90
N LEU A 95 9.06 -8.33 -13.94
CA LEU A 95 8.09 -8.14 -12.89
C LEU A 95 7.06 -9.27 -12.93
N ASP A 96 7.00 -10.06 -11.87
CA ASP A 96 5.94 -11.04 -11.66
C ASP A 96 4.64 -10.30 -11.28
N PRO A 97 3.54 -10.44 -12.06
CA PRO A 97 2.25 -9.83 -11.74
C PRO A 97 1.71 -10.16 -10.35
N TRP A 98 2.10 -11.30 -9.75
CA TRP A 98 1.62 -11.71 -8.43
C TRP A 98 2.05 -10.77 -7.31
N LEU A 99 3.21 -10.13 -7.42
CA LEU A 99 3.72 -9.18 -6.40
C LEU A 99 2.85 -7.93 -6.25
N PRO A 100 2.59 -7.13 -7.31
CA PRO A 100 1.71 -5.97 -7.21
C PRO A 100 0.27 -6.36 -6.90
N VAL A 101 -0.22 -7.51 -7.38
CA VAL A 101 -1.55 -8.03 -7.03
C VAL A 101 -1.65 -8.33 -5.52
N ALA A 102 -0.66 -9.02 -4.95
CA ALA A 102 -0.61 -9.32 -3.52
C ALA A 102 -0.56 -8.04 -2.68
N LEU A 103 0.28 -7.07 -3.08
CA LEU A 103 0.36 -5.77 -2.41
C LEU A 103 -0.98 -5.03 -2.47
N GLY A 104 -1.62 -4.99 -3.63
CA GLY A 104 -2.95 -4.40 -3.81
C GLY A 104 -4.01 -5.06 -2.93
N ALA A 105 -4.05 -6.40 -2.88
CA ALA A 105 -4.99 -7.16 -2.07
C ALA A 105 -4.82 -6.87 -0.56
N MET A 106 -3.59 -6.84 -0.06
CA MET A 106 -3.32 -6.50 1.35
C MET A 106 -3.79 -5.08 1.70
N ILE A 107 -3.53 -4.12 0.83
CA ILE A 107 -3.91 -2.72 1.02
C ILE A 107 -5.44 -2.56 1.02
N ILE A 108 -6.14 -3.21 0.07
CA ILE A 108 -7.61 -3.21 0.02
C ILE A 108 -8.19 -3.84 1.29
N ALA A 109 -7.66 -5.00 1.72
CA ALA A 109 -8.11 -5.67 2.93
C ALA A 109 -7.95 -4.78 4.18
N LYS A 110 -6.85 -4.03 4.27
CA LYS A 110 -6.59 -3.07 5.36
C LYS A 110 -7.65 -1.95 5.38
N ILE A 111 -7.98 -1.35 4.23
CA ILE A 111 -9.02 -0.30 4.17
C ILE A 111 -10.38 -0.87 4.56
N ILE A 112 -10.76 -2.03 4.02
CA ILE A 112 -12.06 -2.65 4.33
C ILE A 112 -12.17 -2.91 5.83
N GLY A 113 -11.12 -3.47 6.44
CA GLY A 113 -11.08 -3.69 7.90
C GLY A 113 -11.23 -2.39 8.69
N PHE A 114 -10.59 -1.32 8.23
CA PHE A 114 -10.67 0.00 8.87
C PHE A 114 -12.06 0.66 8.72
N ILE A 115 -12.68 0.58 7.55
CA ILE A 115 -14.05 1.06 7.34
C ILE A 115 -15.02 0.26 8.21
N TYR A 116 -14.86 -1.06 8.24
CA TYR A 116 -15.70 -1.94 9.03
C TYR A 116 -15.61 -1.64 10.53
N SER A 117 -14.38 -1.50 11.08
CA SER A 117 -14.20 -1.17 12.50
C SER A 117 -14.87 0.14 12.88
N ARG A 118 -14.88 1.11 11.96
CA ARG A 118 -15.52 2.40 12.19
C ARG A 118 -17.05 2.36 12.09
N SER A 119 -17.61 1.44 11.32
CA SER A 119 -19.07 1.28 11.18
C SER A 119 -19.72 0.51 12.35
N ARG A 120 -18.93 -0.26 13.09
CA ARG A 120 -19.35 -1.09 14.23
C ARG A 120 -19.10 -0.45 15.60
N CYS A 121 -18.47 0.74 15.64
CA CYS A 121 -18.32 1.60 16.83
C CYS A 121 -19.20 2.84 16.67
#